data_AF-B0RH12-F1
#
_entry.id   AF-B0RH12-F1
#
_cell.length_a   1.000
_cell.length_b   1.000
_cell.length_c   1.000
_cell.angle_alpha   90.00
_cell.angle_beta   90.00
_cell.angle_gamma   90.00
#
_symmetry.space_group_name_H-M   'P 1'
#
loop_
_entity.id
_entity.type
_entity.pdbx_description
1 polymer ?
#
loop_
_entity_poly.entity_id
_entity_poly.type
_entity_poly.pdbx_seq_one_letter_code
_entity_poly.pdbx_strand_id
1 'polypeptide(L)'
;MVGTIGLPGARTFYFQVRSGPQLVTIALEKQQSALLAKKIDEILDQLVTVEGNPFSIPESTPPELVDNDPLEEVDERWRTGAMGLGWDPTKAQVVIEAYPLAEDDDSDDFDLPSADDDAADTEMLVVRMPVGAARAFAKRTHEIVGAGRPICALCGYPIDPDGHIHTFPDE
;
A
#
# COMPACT_ATOMS: atom_id res chain seq x y z
N MET A 1 8.34 1.95 0.99
CA MET A 1 8.02 0.92 2.00
C MET A 1 6.84 1.36 2.86
N VAL A 2 6.07 0.42 3.44
CA VAL A 2 5.10 0.72 4.51
C VAL A 2 5.67 0.28 5.84
N GLY A 3 5.48 1.09 6.89
CA GLY A 3 5.84 0.76 8.26
C GLY A 3 4.83 1.32 9.27
N THR A 4 5.04 1.04 10.56
CA THR A 4 4.15 1.51 11.63
C THR A 4 4.90 1.98 12.86
N ILE A 5 4.36 3.00 13.54
CA ILE A 5 4.79 3.44 14.86
C ILE A 5 3.62 3.32 15.84
N GLY A 6 3.89 2.92 17.08
CA GLY A 6 2.90 2.83 18.15
C GLY A 6 2.64 1.41 18.67
N LEU A 7 1.79 1.30 19.69
CA LEU A 7 1.44 0.03 20.32
C LEU A 7 0.46 -0.78 19.46
N PRO A 8 0.46 -2.12 19.53
CA PRO A 8 -0.59 -2.93 18.91
C PRO A 8 -1.99 -2.40 19.26
N GLY A 9 -2.84 -2.17 18.24
CA GLY A 9 -4.18 -1.58 18.40
C GLY A 9 -4.25 -0.05 18.32
N ALA A 10 -3.11 0.65 18.44
CA ALA A 10 -3.00 2.11 18.32
C ALA A 10 -1.80 2.51 17.44
N ARG A 11 -1.61 1.80 16.31
CA ARG A 11 -0.50 2.04 15.39
C ARG A 11 -0.92 3.03 14.31
N THR A 12 -0.03 3.98 14.03
CA THR A 12 -0.10 4.81 12.82
C THR A 12 0.72 4.13 11.72
N PHE A 13 0.15 4.02 10.52
CA PHE A 13 0.82 3.48 9.34
C PHE A 13 1.42 4.63 8.53
N TYR A 14 2.62 4.41 8.01
CA TYR A 14 3.34 5.37 7.20
C TYR A 14 3.78 4.74 5.89
N PHE A 15 3.66 5.50 4.80
CA PHE A 15 4.23 5.15 3.50
C PHE A 15 5.40 6.07 3.23
N GLN A 16 6.59 5.50 3.23
CA GLN A 16 7.84 6.18 2.91
C GLN A 16 8.27 5.88 1.48
N VAL A 17 8.58 6.93 0.73
CA VAL A 17 9.03 6.87 -0.65
C VAL A 17 10.33 7.64 -0.78
N ARG A 18 11.36 6.97 -1.29
CA ARG A 18 12.68 7.55 -1.53
C ARG A 18 12.93 7.70 -3.03
N SER A 19 13.32 8.90 -3.45
CA SER A 19 13.77 9.21 -4.80
C SER A 19 15.08 9.99 -4.73
N GLY A 20 16.20 9.29 -4.90
CA GLY A 20 17.53 9.85 -4.67
C GLY A 20 17.68 10.39 -3.23
N PRO A 21 17.97 11.70 -3.04
CA PRO A 21 18.10 12.30 -1.71
C PRO A 21 16.75 12.66 -1.07
N GLN A 22 15.64 12.63 -1.81
CA GLN A 22 14.33 13.02 -1.31
C GLN A 22 13.63 11.84 -0.65
N LEU A 23 13.19 12.05 0.59
CA LEU A 23 12.33 11.14 1.33
C LEU A 23 10.99 11.84 1.56
N VAL A 24 9.89 11.21 1.17
CA VAL A 24 8.53 11.68 1.44
C VAL A 24 7.84 10.65 2.32
N THR A 25 7.21 11.11 3.40
CA THR A 25 6.43 10.26 4.31
C THR A 25 5.00 10.77 4.38
N ILE A 26 4.04 9.89 4.13
CA ILE A 26 2.60 10.18 4.29
C ILE A 26 1.99 9.19 5.27
N ALA A 27 0.99 9.62 6.03
CA ALA A 27 0.25 8.74 6.92
C ALA A 27 -0.87 8.02 6.17
N LEU A 28 -1.01 6.73 6.43
CA LEU A 28 -2.05 5.87 5.88
C LEU A 28 -2.93 5.31 7.00
N GLU A 29 -4.15 4.92 6.64
CA GLU A 29 -4.92 4.00 7.45
C GLU A 29 -4.45 2.56 7.28
N LYS A 30 -4.71 1.72 8.29
CA LYS A 30 -4.45 0.27 8.19
C LYS A 30 -5.20 -0.36 7.02
N GLN A 31 -6.46 0.02 6.81
CA GLN A 31 -7.31 -0.53 5.74
C GLN A 31 -6.81 -0.12 4.36
N GLN A 32 -6.40 1.15 4.18
CA GLN A 32 -5.76 1.62 2.95
C GLN A 32 -4.47 0.84 2.66
N SER A 33 -3.61 0.65 3.67
CA SER A 33 -2.37 -0.12 3.53
C SER A 33 -2.64 -1.57 3.11
N ALA A 34 -3.62 -2.22 3.75
CA ALA A 34 -4.01 -3.59 3.46
C ALA A 34 -4.59 -3.74 2.04
N LEU A 35 -5.49 -2.81 1.66
CA LEU A 35 -6.13 -2.81 0.35
C LEU A 35 -5.12 -2.55 -0.76
N LEU A 36 -4.19 -1.61 -0.57
CA LEU A 36 -3.14 -1.29 -1.51
C LEU A 36 -2.27 -2.51 -1.81
N ALA A 37 -1.79 -3.21 -0.78
CA ALA A 37 -0.98 -4.42 -0.95
C ALA A 37 -1.74 -5.50 -1.73
N LYS A 38 -2.97 -5.79 -1.32
CA LYS A 38 -3.84 -6.76 -1.99
C LYS A 38 -4.07 -6.42 -3.46
N LYS A 39 -4.39 -5.15 -3.77
CA LYS A 39 -4.66 -4.71 -5.14
C LYS A 39 -3.42 -4.74 -6.02
N ILE A 40 -2.24 -4.50 -5.46
CA ILE A 40 -0.97 -4.68 -6.19
C ILE A 40 -0.78 -6.15 -6.56
N ASP A 41 -0.97 -7.08 -5.63
CA ASP A 41 -0.87 -8.51 -5.94
C ASP A 41 -1.89 -8.94 -7.00
N GLU A 42 -3.15 -8.50 -6.90
CA GLU A 42 -4.17 -8.76 -7.92
C GLU A 42 -3.74 -8.28 -9.33
N ILE A 43 -3.20 -7.06 -9.44
CA ILE A 43 -2.69 -6.53 -10.72
C ILE A 43 -1.54 -7.40 -11.25
N LEU A 44 -0.54 -7.70 -10.40
CA LEU A 44 0.63 -8.46 -10.82
C LEU A 44 0.25 -9.89 -11.24
N ASP A 45 -0.65 -10.54 -10.52
CA ASP A 45 -1.09 -11.90 -10.82
C ASP A 45 -1.92 -11.94 -12.10
N GLN A 46 -2.75 -10.92 -12.34
CA GLN A 46 -3.44 -10.77 -13.62
C GLN A 46 -2.44 -10.63 -14.78
N LEU A 47 -1.36 -9.87 -14.62
CA LEU A 47 -0.33 -9.68 -15.64
C LEU A 47 0.45 -10.97 -15.96
N VAL A 48 0.56 -11.91 -15.03
CA VAL A 48 1.14 -13.25 -15.28
C VAL A 48 0.27 -14.04 -16.26
N THR A 49 -1.06 -13.87 -16.20
CA THR A 49 -2.01 -14.62 -17.06
C THR A 49 -2.13 -14.08 -18.48
N VAL A 50 -1.59 -12.88 -18.76
CA VAL A 50 -1.67 -12.26 -20.08
C VAL A 50 -0.73 -12.98 -21.06
N GLU A 51 -1.30 -13.70 -22.02
CA GLU A 51 -0.54 -14.35 -23.09
C GLU A 51 0.27 -13.32 -23.89
N GLY A 52 1.57 -13.61 -24.09
CA GLY A 52 2.47 -12.72 -24.82
C GLY A 52 2.94 -11.48 -24.06
N ASN A 53 2.72 -11.41 -22.73
CA ASN A 53 3.29 -10.36 -21.90
C ASN A 53 4.84 -10.35 -22.04
N PRO A 54 5.45 -9.27 -22.57
CA PRO A 54 6.90 -9.20 -22.75
C PRO A 54 7.65 -9.03 -21.42
N PHE A 55 6.94 -8.76 -20.33
CA PHE A 55 7.52 -8.49 -19.03
C PHE A 55 7.52 -9.75 -18.16
N SER A 56 8.67 -10.03 -17.54
CA SER A 56 8.79 -11.10 -16.55
C SER A 56 8.25 -10.59 -15.21
N ILE A 57 7.04 -11.01 -14.86
CA ILE A 57 6.42 -10.72 -13.57
C ILE A 57 6.85 -11.81 -12.58
N PRO A 58 7.51 -11.46 -11.46
CA PRO A 58 7.94 -12.47 -10.51
C PRO A 58 6.76 -12.98 -9.67
N GLU A 59 6.68 -14.31 -9.52
CA GLU A 59 5.67 -14.99 -8.68
C GLU A 59 5.91 -14.77 -7.19
N SER A 60 7.14 -14.44 -6.80
CA SER A 60 7.52 -14.15 -5.41
C SER A 60 8.49 -12.97 -5.33
N THR A 61 8.65 -12.39 -4.14
CA THR A 61 9.59 -11.30 -3.93
C THR A 61 11.03 -11.74 -4.27
N PRO A 62 11.71 -11.10 -5.24
CA PRO A 62 13.10 -11.39 -5.52
C PRO A 62 13.97 -11.16 -4.27
N PRO A 63 14.94 -12.04 -3.95
CA PRO A 63 15.73 -11.95 -2.71
C PRO A 63 16.44 -10.62 -2.53
N GLU A 64 16.91 -10.02 -3.63
CA GLU A 64 17.59 -8.72 -3.65
C GLU A 64 16.68 -7.51 -3.38
N LEU A 65 15.35 -7.71 -3.46
CA LEU A 65 14.35 -6.68 -3.22
C LEU A 65 13.63 -6.86 -1.88
N VAL A 66 14.02 -7.85 -1.08
CA VAL A 66 13.48 -8.03 0.27
C VAL A 66 13.94 -6.87 1.16
N ASP A 67 12.99 -6.04 1.55
CA ASP A 67 13.19 -4.90 2.44
C ASP A 67 12.68 -5.22 3.85
N ASN A 68 13.61 -5.23 4.81
CA ASN A 68 13.33 -5.41 6.23
C ASN A 68 13.75 -4.20 7.07
N ASP A 69 14.13 -3.10 6.42
CA ASP A 69 14.64 -1.93 7.12
C ASP A 69 13.53 -1.31 7.98
N PRO A 70 13.90 -0.65 9.10
CA PRO A 70 12.94 0.14 9.87
C PRO A 70 12.51 1.37 9.07
N LEU A 71 11.43 2.02 9.51
CA LEU A 71 11.14 3.37 9.04
C LEU A 71 12.32 4.29 9.35
N GLU A 72 12.65 5.14 8.40
CA GLU A 72 13.54 6.27 8.63
C GLU A 72 12.80 7.35 9.44
N GLU A 73 13.51 8.43 9.80
CA GLU A 73 12.91 9.55 10.55
C GLU A 73 11.59 9.97 9.88
N VAL A 74 10.51 9.91 10.66
CA VAL A 74 9.17 10.16 10.17
C VAL A 74 8.88 11.65 10.29
N ASP A 75 8.92 12.33 9.16
CA ASP A 75 8.38 13.68 8.98
C ASP A 75 7.08 13.57 8.16
N GLU A 76 5.95 13.51 8.85
CA GLU A 76 4.63 13.31 8.23
C GLU A 76 4.22 14.56 7.43
N ARG A 77 4.06 14.38 6.12
CA ARG A 77 3.67 15.47 5.22
C ARG A 77 2.17 15.74 5.25
N TRP A 78 1.36 14.68 5.17
CA TRP A 78 -0.10 14.72 5.29
C TRP A 78 -0.68 13.32 5.54
N ARG A 79 -1.93 13.28 5.96
CA ARG A 79 -2.75 12.06 6.09
C ARG A 79 -3.48 11.77 4.80
N THR A 80 -3.47 10.51 4.37
CA THR A 80 -4.02 10.10 3.07
C THR A 80 -5.52 9.91 3.11
N GLY A 81 -6.23 10.57 2.19
CA GLY A 81 -7.65 10.38 1.94
C GLY A 81 -7.90 9.41 0.80
N ALA A 82 -7.89 9.92 -0.43
CA ALA A 82 -8.08 9.10 -1.63
C ALA A 82 -6.77 8.46 -2.09
N MET A 83 -6.87 7.24 -2.64
CA MET A 83 -5.75 6.56 -3.27
C MET A 83 -6.16 5.98 -4.63
N GLY A 84 -5.33 6.21 -5.64
CA GLY A 84 -5.39 5.58 -6.95
C GLY A 84 -4.33 4.49 -7.10
N LEU A 85 -4.67 3.44 -7.84
CA LEU A 85 -3.73 2.39 -8.23
C LEU A 85 -3.93 2.07 -9.71
N GLY A 86 -2.84 2.07 -10.47
CA GLY A 86 -2.85 1.81 -11.90
C GLY A 86 -1.65 1.00 -12.38
N TRP A 87 -1.73 0.60 -13.65
CA TRP A 87 -0.67 -0.11 -14.37
C TRP A 87 -0.27 0.68 -15.62
N ASP A 88 1.03 0.95 -15.77
CA ASP A 88 1.62 1.52 -16.97
C ASP A 88 2.28 0.41 -17.81
N PRO A 89 1.65 -0.05 -18.90
CA PRO A 89 2.18 -1.10 -19.75
C PRO A 89 3.38 -0.64 -20.58
N THR A 90 3.60 0.67 -20.76
CA THR A 90 4.69 1.18 -21.58
C THR A 90 6.04 1.01 -20.89
N LYS A 91 6.05 1.03 -19.55
CA LYS A 91 7.24 0.91 -18.70
C LYS A 91 7.23 -0.29 -17.77
N ALA A 92 6.15 -1.07 -17.79
CA ALA A 92 5.91 -2.16 -16.84
C ALA A 92 5.99 -1.72 -15.38
N GLN A 93 5.24 -0.67 -15.05
CA GLN A 93 5.24 -0.06 -13.72
C GLN A 93 3.86 -0.04 -13.11
N VAL A 94 3.81 -0.38 -11.82
CA VAL A 94 2.66 -0.06 -10.97
C VAL A 94 2.75 1.42 -10.59
N VAL A 95 1.63 2.12 -10.69
CA VAL A 95 1.49 3.54 -10.37
C VAL A 95 0.57 3.68 -9.18
N ILE A 96 1.05 4.29 -8.10
CA ILE A 96 0.27 4.62 -6.91
C ILE A 96 0.11 6.13 -6.87
N GLU A 97 -1.12 6.59 -6.71
CA GLU A 97 -1.46 7.99 -6.50
C GLU A 97 -2.07 8.12 -5.12
N ALA A 98 -1.60 9.06 -4.32
CA ALA A 98 -2.12 9.28 -2.98
C ALA A 98 -2.39 10.78 -2.82
N TYR A 99 -3.58 11.08 -2.32
CA TYR A 99 -4.09 12.43 -2.13
C TYR A 99 -4.26 12.71 -0.63
N PRO A 100 -4.00 13.94 -0.17
CA PRO A 100 -4.35 14.39 1.16
C PRO A 100 -5.81 14.10 1.47
N LEU A 101 -6.07 13.78 2.73
CA LEU A 101 -7.42 13.78 3.28
C LEU A 101 -7.92 15.21 3.18
N ALA A 102 -9.06 15.41 2.50
CA ALA A 102 -9.74 16.68 2.51
C ALA A 102 -10.00 17.06 3.97
N GLU A 103 -9.49 18.21 4.39
CA GLU A 103 -9.99 18.82 5.61
C GLU A 103 -11.42 19.25 5.26
N ASP A 104 -12.42 18.61 5.87
CA ASP A 104 -13.80 19.11 5.83
C ASP A 104 -13.75 20.54 6.36
N ASP A 105 -13.75 21.52 5.46
CA ASP A 105 -14.13 22.88 5.78
C ASP A 105 -15.60 22.77 6.20
N ASP A 106 -15.88 22.93 7.48
CA ASP A 106 -17.21 23.16 8.05
C ASP A 106 -17.79 24.48 7.49
N SER A 107 -17.96 24.57 6.17
CA SER A 107 -18.70 25.61 5.48
C SER A 107 -19.86 24.94 4.73
N ASP A 108 -21.03 24.98 5.37
CA ASP A 108 -22.33 24.88 4.72
C ASP A 108 -22.46 25.98 3.65
N ASP A 109 -21.83 25.82 2.49
CA ASP A 109 -22.20 26.57 1.30
C ASP A 109 -22.24 25.61 0.09
N PHE A 110 -23.47 25.32 -0.32
CA PHE A 110 -23.76 24.64 -1.58
C PHE A 110 -23.41 25.60 -2.73
N ASP A 111 -22.13 25.64 -3.12
CA ASP A 111 -21.73 26.20 -4.41
C ASP A 111 -21.43 25.05 -5.38
N LEU A 112 -22.23 24.98 -6.44
CA LEU A 112 -22.05 24.02 -7.52
C LEU A 112 -20.71 24.32 -8.20
N PRO A 113 -19.81 23.33 -8.40
CA PRO A 113 -18.55 23.59 -9.09
C PRO A 113 -18.85 23.99 -10.54
N SER A 114 -18.58 25.26 -10.84
CA SER A 114 -18.50 25.76 -12.21
C SER A 114 -17.31 25.09 -12.90
N ALA A 115 -17.49 24.65 -14.15
CA ALA A 115 -16.52 23.84 -14.90
C ALA A 115 -15.26 24.60 -15.38
N ASP A 116 -14.86 25.66 -14.67
CA ASP A 116 -13.85 26.64 -15.10
C ASP A 116 -13.13 27.27 -13.88
N ASP A 117 -12.84 26.48 -12.84
CA ASP A 117 -11.90 26.89 -11.79
C ASP A 117 -10.64 26.02 -11.92
N ASP A 118 -9.51 26.70 -12.08
CA ASP A 118 -8.16 26.19 -12.27
C ASP A 118 -7.93 24.82 -11.62
N ALA A 119 -7.17 23.95 -12.32
CA ALA A 119 -6.51 22.82 -11.71
C ALA A 119 -5.56 23.32 -10.61
N ALA A 120 -6.13 23.68 -9.46
CA ALA A 120 -5.43 24.04 -8.26
C ALA A 120 -4.49 22.88 -7.97
N ASP A 121 -3.27 23.24 -7.59
CA ASP A 121 -2.15 22.36 -7.26
C ASP A 121 -2.56 21.46 -6.09
N THR A 122 -3.38 20.44 -6.37
CA THR A 122 -3.78 19.45 -5.38
C THR A 122 -2.54 18.66 -5.07
N GLU A 123 -1.94 18.95 -3.92
CA GLU A 123 -0.77 18.24 -3.42
C GLU A 123 -1.02 16.73 -3.54
N MET A 124 -0.15 16.01 -4.25
CA MET A 124 -0.32 14.58 -4.51
C MET A 124 1.04 13.88 -4.54
N LEU A 125 1.08 12.65 -4.02
CA LEU A 125 2.22 11.76 -4.18
C LEU A 125 1.95 10.75 -5.29
N VAL A 126 2.81 10.74 -6.32
CA VAL A 126 2.78 9.72 -7.39
C VAL A 126 4.03 8.85 -7.32
N VAL A 127 3.83 7.56 -7.09
CA VAL A 127 4.90 6.55 -7.00
C VAL A 127 4.81 5.63 -8.19
N ARG A 128 5.92 5.49 -8.93
CA ARG A 128 6.03 4.52 -10.03
C ARG A 128 7.08 3.49 -9.66
N MET A 129 6.70 2.22 -9.65
CA MET A 129 7.60 1.13 -9.25
C MET A 129 7.56 -0.04 -10.24
N PRO A 130 8.71 -0.64 -10.58
CA PRO A 130 8.75 -1.83 -11.42
C PRO A 130 8.13 -3.03 -10.69
N VAL A 131 7.70 -4.03 -11.46
CA VAL A 131 6.93 -5.20 -10.98
C VAL A 131 7.61 -5.96 -9.82
N GLY A 132 8.93 -6.09 -9.82
CA GLY A 132 9.66 -6.73 -8.72
C GLY A 132 9.60 -5.94 -7.42
N ALA A 133 9.73 -4.62 -7.50
CA ALA A 133 9.60 -3.73 -6.34
C ALA A 133 8.16 -3.66 -5.84
N ALA A 134 7.18 -3.71 -6.75
CA ALA A 134 5.76 -3.80 -6.40
C ALA A 134 5.46 -5.10 -5.62
N ARG A 135 5.99 -6.25 -6.06
CA ARG A 135 5.85 -7.53 -5.36
C ARG A 135 6.50 -7.50 -3.98
N ALA A 136 7.70 -6.91 -3.87
CA ALA A 136 8.37 -6.73 -2.58
C ALA A 136 7.56 -5.85 -1.63
N PHE A 137 7.07 -4.72 -2.13
CA PHE A 137 6.26 -3.76 -1.40
C PHE A 137 4.95 -4.39 -0.88
N ALA A 138 4.23 -5.13 -1.73
CA ALA A 138 2.98 -5.78 -1.35
C ALA A 138 3.20 -6.81 -0.23
N LYS A 139 4.19 -7.71 -0.39
CA LYS A 139 4.56 -8.68 0.64
C LYS A 139 4.89 -8.02 1.97
N ARG A 140 5.79 -7.02 1.96
CA ARG A 140 6.19 -6.31 3.18
C ARG A 140 5.01 -5.61 3.85
N THR A 141 4.14 -4.99 3.06
CA THR A 141 2.95 -4.29 3.58
C THR A 141 1.98 -5.29 4.23
N HIS A 142 1.78 -6.46 3.64
CA HIS A 142 0.98 -7.53 4.26
C HIS A 142 1.55 -7.98 5.61
N GLU A 143 2.88 -8.14 5.71
CA GLU A 143 3.55 -8.49 6.97
C GLU A 143 3.32 -7.42 8.06
N ILE A 144 3.46 -6.14 7.71
CA ILE A 144 3.28 -5.02 8.65
C ILE A 144 1.82 -4.89 9.10
N VAL A 145 0.86 -4.99 8.17
CA VAL A 145 -0.57 -4.97 8.48
C VAL A 145 -0.97 -6.16 9.38
N GLY A 146 -0.36 -7.32 9.13
CA GLY A 146 -0.58 -8.55 9.88
C GLY A 146 0.18 -8.64 11.20
N ALA A 147 1.21 -7.81 11.40
CA ALA A 147 1.99 -7.80 12.64
C ALA A 147 1.12 -7.28 13.79
N GLY A 148 1.00 -8.06 14.87
CA GLY A 148 0.12 -7.75 16.00
C GLY A 148 -1.24 -8.46 15.97
N ARG A 149 -1.48 -9.33 14.99
CA ARG A 149 -2.55 -10.33 15.07
C ARG A 149 -2.22 -11.33 16.19
N PRO A 150 -3.21 -11.78 16.97
CA PRO A 150 -3.00 -12.82 17.97
C PRO A 150 -2.44 -14.06 17.28
N ILE A 151 -1.45 -14.70 17.92
CA ILE A 151 -0.87 -15.95 17.43
C ILE A 151 -1.85 -17.08 17.74
N CYS A 152 -2.14 -17.92 16.75
CA CYS A 152 -2.95 -19.11 16.93
C CYS A 152 -2.21 -20.09 17.85
N ALA A 153 -2.84 -20.48 18.96
CA ALA A 153 -2.25 -21.41 19.93
C ALA A 153 -2.06 -22.84 19.36
N LEU A 154 -2.69 -23.17 18.24
CA LEU A 154 -2.62 -24.50 17.62
C LEU A 154 -1.47 -24.64 16.62
N CYS A 155 -1.25 -23.63 15.76
CA CYS A 155 -0.26 -23.71 14.67
C CYS A 155 0.90 -22.71 14.79
N GLY A 156 0.84 -21.74 15.71
CA GLY A 156 1.88 -20.72 15.88
C GLY A 156 1.88 -19.61 14.83
N TYR A 157 0.92 -19.59 13.89
CA TYR A 157 0.78 -18.53 12.88
C TYR A 157 -0.20 -17.42 13.35
N PRO A 158 -0.02 -16.17 12.88
CA PRO A 158 -0.99 -15.10 13.16
C PRO A 158 -2.38 -15.41 12.59
N ILE A 159 -3.44 -15.16 13.36
CA ILE A 159 -4.83 -15.43 12.98
C ILE A 159 -5.30 -14.44 11.90
N ASP A 160 -5.90 -14.94 10.79
CA ASP A 160 -6.46 -14.12 9.72
C ASP A 160 -7.76 -13.38 10.12
N PRO A 161 -8.06 -12.21 9.50
CA PRO A 161 -9.26 -11.43 9.83
C PRO A 161 -10.57 -12.17 9.54
N ASP A 162 -10.60 -13.01 8.50
CA ASP A 162 -11.75 -13.88 8.16
C ASP A 162 -11.83 -15.15 9.04
N GLY A 163 -10.94 -15.27 10.03
CA GLY A 163 -10.77 -16.44 10.88
C GLY A 163 -9.66 -17.36 10.40
N HIS A 164 -9.07 -18.11 11.34
CA HIS A 164 -8.06 -19.13 11.04
C HIS A 164 -8.75 -20.50 11.08
N ILE A 165 -9.00 -21.10 9.92
CA ILE A 165 -9.67 -22.41 9.83
C ILE A 165 -8.60 -23.51 9.78
N HIS A 166 -8.64 -24.40 10.77
CA HIS A 166 -7.93 -25.66 10.73
C HIS A 166 -8.87 -26.75 10.21
N THR A 167 -8.59 -27.29 9.03
CA THR A 167 -9.14 -28.59 8.63
C THR A 167 -8.27 -29.65 9.29
N PHE A 168 -8.74 -30.20 10.41
CA PHE A 168 -8.14 -31.41 10.96
C PHE A 168 -8.47 -32.56 9.99
N PRO A 169 -7.50 -33.39 9.57
CA PRO A 169 -7.85 -34.64 8.89
C PRO A 169 -8.67 -35.50 9.86
N ASP A 170 -9.87 -35.91 9.43
CA ASP A 170 -10.73 -36.84 10.17
C ASP A 170 -9.91 -38.08 10.60
N GLU A 171 -10.02 -38.44 11.88
CA GLU A 171 -9.50 -39.70 12.45
C GLU A 171 -10.24 -40.93 11.92
#